data_AF-A0A952WBU6-F1
#
_entry.id   AF-A0A952WBU6-F1
#
_cell.length_a   1.000
_cell.length_b   1.000
_cell.length_c   1.000
_cell.angle_alpha   90.00
_cell.angle_beta   90.00
_cell.angle_gamma   90.00
#
_symmetry.space_group_name_H-M   'P 1'
#
loop_
_entity.id
_entity.type
_entity.pdbx_description
1 polymer ?
#
loop_
_entity_poly.entity_id
_entity_poly.type
_entity_poly.pdbx_seq_one_letter_code
_entity_poly.pdbx_strand_id
1 'polypeptide(L)'
;MSRITSTLRSLMVAAAIATSIVFGALTARADTLTLKDGRTLEGEVARELNGYIWFKYKVGGLETTQMFSPAEITKLERTTGTPAKTDTPAAKPSDQTRPSDPAKPSTRPAPGTSAKLSSAPRAAVITLGEGGDKDMVGLYMTADAIERAIPLLEKEKVEIVVFRINSGGGALLEIQKLSDVIELKYKPKFRVVAWIESAISAAAMTAHCIEEIYFMPKGNYGACTGWSGQLVAVKGRQLEEVLYMMERISARGKHDPKIMRSMQIMDPLSCNIDENGDVQWFQNDSGTFLVNPKDRILTFNSETASKYKFSRGTASTIEELGKLMGYTELVWVGKEVPGVPYPICEAEELQRQFRAKTYMDTLRLREYWDTYQTNVGVARSVPFEERGKFVARARGALDNIKRMVKNNPNLALFQFNMLEEQFKEWVEEREEELRRLTRR
;
A
#
# COMPACT_ATOMS: atom_id res chain seq x y z
N MET A 1 19.66 32.70 -77.94
CA MET A 1 20.91 33.32 -77.48
C MET A 1 20.79 33.61 -75.98
N SER A 2 21.78 33.12 -75.19
CA SER A 2 22.19 33.50 -73.81
C SER A 2 21.15 33.48 -72.66
N ARG A 3 21.18 32.53 -71.70
CA ARG A 3 22.07 32.37 -70.50
C ARG A 3 21.96 33.53 -69.49
N ILE A 4 21.44 33.34 -68.26
CA ILE A 4 22.02 32.71 -67.03
C ILE A 4 22.99 33.66 -66.27
N THR A 5 22.83 33.72 -64.93
CA THR A 5 23.77 34.18 -63.85
C THR A 5 24.12 35.68 -63.74
N SER A 6 24.46 36.28 -62.59
CA SER A 6 24.44 35.93 -61.17
C SER A 6 24.91 37.14 -60.32
N THR A 7 24.48 37.19 -59.06
CA THR A 7 25.30 37.49 -57.85
C THR A 7 26.09 38.80 -57.66
N LEU A 8 25.77 39.42 -56.51
CA LEU A 8 26.66 39.86 -55.42
C LEU A 8 27.41 41.22 -55.50
N ARG A 9 27.28 41.95 -54.36
CA ARG A 9 28.20 42.95 -53.75
C ARG A 9 28.14 44.35 -54.37
N SER A 10 28.05 45.46 -53.62
CA SER A 10 28.26 45.70 -52.19
C SER A 10 28.18 47.22 -51.91
N LEU A 11 27.77 47.61 -50.68
CA LEU A 11 28.05 48.87 -49.94
C LEU A 11 27.41 50.18 -50.48
N MET A 12 26.80 51.11 -49.72
CA MET A 12 26.77 51.52 -48.29
C MET A 12 25.50 52.38 -48.02
N VAL A 13 24.74 52.18 -46.91
CA VAL A 13 24.58 53.08 -45.71
C VAL A 13 23.82 54.41 -46.00
N ALA A 14 22.75 54.88 -45.34
CA ALA A 14 22.25 54.72 -43.95
C ALA A 14 20.79 55.21 -43.78
N ALA A 15 20.22 54.81 -42.63
CA ALA A 15 19.20 55.48 -41.80
C ALA A 15 17.70 55.27 -42.12
N ALA A 16 17.07 54.33 -41.41
CA ALA A 16 15.92 54.59 -40.51
C ALA A 16 15.14 53.30 -40.15
N ILE A 17 15.65 52.45 -39.25
CA ILE A 17 14.80 51.49 -38.50
C ILE A 17 15.40 51.30 -37.10
N ALA A 18 14.78 51.90 -36.09
CA ALA A 18 14.94 51.55 -34.69
C ALA A 18 13.65 51.88 -33.94
N THR A 19 12.66 50.99 -34.05
CA THR A 19 11.52 50.94 -33.13
C THR A 19 11.37 49.49 -32.73
N SER A 20 12.24 49.06 -31.82
CA SER A 20 12.20 47.76 -31.18
C SER A 20 10.96 47.70 -30.29
N ILE A 21 10.00 46.90 -30.71
CA ILE A 21 8.84 46.48 -29.96
C ILE A 21 9.32 45.67 -28.74
N VAL A 22 9.19 46.24 -27.55
CA VAL A 22 9.28 45.51 -26.28
C VAL A 22 7.91 44.89 -26.01
N PHE A 23 7.66 43.73 -26.59
CA PHE A 23 6.67 42.78 -26.04
C PHE A 23 7.44 41.83 -25.14
N GLY A 24 7.36 42.06 -23.83
CA GLY A 24 7.84 41.13 -22.82
C GLY A 24 7.01 39.85 -22.90
N ALA A 25 7.53 38.83 -23.57
CA ALA A 25 7.11 37.46 -23.33
C ALA A 25 7.52 37.13 -21.89
N LEU A 26 6.55 37.11 -20.97
CA LEU A 26 6.68 36.37 -19.72
C LEU A 26 6.77 34.90 -20.10
N THR A 27 7.98 34.43 -20.40
CA THR A 27 8.28 33.01 -20.33
C THR A 27 8.01 32.60 -18.89
N ALA A 28 6.85 31.96 -18.66
CA ALA A 28 6.60 31.21 -17.45
C ALA A 28 7.74 30.21 -17.34
N ARG A 29 8.69 30.51 -16.46
CA ARG A 29 9.90 29.73 -16.29
C ARG A 29 9.52 28.48 -15.52
N ALA A 30 9.64 27.34 -16.18
CA ALA A 30 9.43 26.03 -15.61
C ALA A 30 10.48 25.74 -14.52
N ASP A 31 10.09 24.97 -13.51
CA ASP A 31 11.05 24.29 -12.64
C ASP A 31 11.82 23.24 -13.45
N THR A 32 13.03 22.92 -13.00
CA THR A 32 13.88 21.92 -13.63
C THR A 32 14.22 20.82 -12.62
N LEU A 33 13.81 19.59 -12.92
CA LEU A 33 14.11 18.40 -12.12
C LEU A 33 15.17 17.55 -12.82
N THR A 34 16.37 17.53 -12.26
CA THR A 34 17.46 16.65 -12.71
C THR A 34 17.43 15.35 -11.94
N LEU A 35 17.31 14.24 -12.65
CA LEU A 35 17.29 12.88 -12.10
C LEU A 35 18.69 12.26 -12.10
N LYS A 36 18.89 11.22 -11.29
CA LYS A 36 20.19 10.50 -11.21
C LYS A 36 20.48 9.64 -12.43
N ASP A 37 19.47 9.34 -13.24
CA ASP A 37 19.63 8.67 -14.52
C ASP A 37 20.09 9.60 -15.65
N GLY A 38 20.34 10.88 -15.35
CA GLY A 38 20.79 11.89 -16.29
C GLY A 38 19.68 12.60 -17.05
N ARG A 39 18.40 12.20 -16.87
CA ARG A 39 17.28 12.94 -17.44
C ARG A 39 17.08 14.26 -16.69
N THR A 40 16.75 15.29 -17.46
CA THR A 40 16.30 16.58 -16.94
C THR A 40 14.90 16.83 -17.44
N LEU A 41 13.98 17.04 -16.51
CA LEU A 41 12.58 17.32 -16.79
C LEU A 41 12.32 18.81 -16.54
N GLU A 42 11.76 19.49 -17.53
CA GLU A 42 11.24 20.85 -17.37
C GLU A 42 9.74 20.77 -17.12
N GLY A 43 9.29 21.40 -16.04
CA GLY A 43 7.91 21.25 -15.58
C GLY A 43 7.57 22.15 -14.39
N GLU A 44 6.63 21.70 -13.58
CA GLU A 44 6.21 22.38 -12.37
C GLU A 44 6.21 21.37 -11.23
N VAL A 45 6.77 21.75 -10.08
CA VAL A 45 6.60 20.94 -8.88
C VAL A 45 5.16 21.06 -8.40
N ALA A 46 4.35 20.04 -8.69
CA ALA A 46 2.97 19.97 -8.25
C ALA A 46 2.88 19.71 -6.73
N ARG A 47 3.86 19.00 -6.16
CA ARG A 47 3.88 18.68 -4.72
C ARG A 47 5.23 18.22 -4.24
N GLU A 48 5.55 18.53 -2.98
CA GLU A 48 6.65 17.93 -2.24
C GLU A 48 6.16 17.37 -0.91
N LEU A 49 6.55 16.14 -0.59
CA LEU A 49 6.24 15.53 0.72
C LEU A 49 7.34 14.53 1.08
N ASN A 50 7.96 14.71 2.26
CA ASN A 50 9.01 13.81 2.75
C ASN A 50 10.13 13.55 1.73
N GLY A 51 10.47 14.57 0.93
CA GLY A 51 11.50 14.52 -0.12
C GLY A 51 11.06 13.88 -1.44
N TYR A 52 9.84 13.37 -1.55
CA TYR A 52 9.25 12.98 -2.83
C TYR A 52 8.75 14.22 -3.55
N ILE A 53 8.96 14.27 -4.86
CA ILE A 53 8.56 15.37 -5.74
C ILE A 53 7.57 14.83 -6.76
N TRP A 54 6.32 15.31 -6.72
CA TRP A 54 5.38 15.11 -7.82
C TRP A 54 5.63 16.21 -8.82
N PHE A 55 6.18 15.83 -9.96
CA PHE A 55 6.61 16.75 -10.99
C PHE A 55 5.69 16.64 -12.20
N LYS A 56 5.11 17.77 -12.60
CA LYS A 56 4.22 17.88 -13.75
C LYS A 56 5.02 18.34 -14.95
N TYR A 57 5.14 17.52 -15.99
CA TYR A 57 5.93 17.83 -17.19
C TYR A 57 5.22 17.31 -18.46
N LYS A 58 5.70 17.74 -19.64
CA LYS A 58 5.09 17.37 -20.93
C LYS A 58 5.86 16.25 -21.62
N VAL A 59 5.16 15.23 -22.11
CA VAL A 59 5.70 14.17 -22.97
C VAL A 59 4.82 14.07 -24.20
N GLY A 60 5.39 14.28 -25.39
CA GLY A 60 4.63 14.23 -26.64
C GLY A 60 3.47 15.25 -26.72
N GLY A 61 3.58 16.38 -26.00
CA GLY A 61 2.55 17.42 -25.94
C GLY A 61 1.45 17.20 -24.90
N LEU A 62 1.41 16.05 -24.21
CA LEU A 62 0.47 15.77 -23.12
C LEU A 62 1.13 16.06 -21.77
N GLU A 63 0.39 16.71 -20.86
CA GLU A 63 0.83 16.93 -19.48
C GLU A 63 0.65 15.65 -18.66
N THR A 64 1.73 15.23 -18.00
CA THR A 64 1.74 14.09 -17.07
C THR A 64 2.29 14.55 -15.72
N THR A 65 1.78 13.98 -14.63
CA THR A 65 2.31 14.18 -13.29
C THR A 65 2.89 12.87 -12.80
N GLN A 66 4.19 12.85 -12.51
CA GLN A 66 4.89 11.68 -12.00
C GLN A 66 5.52 11.97 -10.65
N MET A 67 5.44 11.00 -9.74
CA MET A 67 6.15 11.05 -8.48
C MET A 67 7.60 10.58 -8.68
N PHE A 68 8.55 11.37 -8.20
CA PHE A 68 9.96 11.06 -8.11
C PHE A 68 10.36 10.97 -6.65
N SER A 69 11.00 9.87 -6.26
CA SER A 69 11.54 9.70 -4.92
C SER A 69 12.83 10.53 -4.74
N PRO A 70 13.20 10.91 -3.51
CA PRO A 70 14.46 11.61 -3.26
C PRO A 70 15.71 10.80 -3.71
N ALA A 71 15.58 9.48 -3.84
CA ALA A 71 16.64 8.63 -4.37
C ALA A 71 16.85 8.82 -5.88
N GLU A 72 15.82 9.20 -6.64
CA GLU A 72 15.86 9.42 -8.09
C GLU A 72 16.31 10.83 -8.46
N ILE A 73 16.30 11.77 -7.49
CA ILE A 73 16.50 13.20 -7.74
C ILE A 73 17.94 13.57 -7.42
N THR A 74 18.61 14.20 -8.39
CA THR A 74 19.93 14.80 -8.22
C THR A 74 19.79 16.24 -7.77
N LYS A 75 18.92 16.99 -8.42
CA LYS A 75 18.77 18.42 -8.23
C LYS A 75 17.36 18.86 -8.62
N LEU A 76 16.77 19.75 -7.82
CA LEU A 76 15.59 20.50 -8.20
C LEU A 76 15.98 21.98 -8.24
N GLU A 77 15.87 22.58 -9.41
CA GLU A 77 16.05 24.03 -9.60
C GLU A 77 14.67 24.65 -9.75
N ARG A 78 14.24 25.40 -8.72
CA ARG A 78 12.99 26.13 -8.79
C ARG A 78 13.23 27.49 -9.41
N THR A 79 12.38 27.91 -10.34
CA THR A 79 12.43 29.31 -10.74
C THR A 79 11.75 30.14 -9.67
N THR A 80 12.51 31.05 -9.05
CA THR A 80 12.05 32.00 -8.03
C THR A 80 10.75 32.69 -8.43
N GLY A 81 9.63 32.24 -7.85
CA GLY A 81 8.32 32.77 -8.23
C GLY A 81 7.11 32.29 -7.43
N THR A 82 7.12 31.18 -6.69
CA THR A 82 6.09 30.87 -5.68
C THR A 82 6.60 29.77 -4.73
N PRO A 83 6.63 29.96 -3.39
CA PRO A 83 6.96 28.86 -2.49
C PRO A 83 5.79 27.88 -2.39
N ALA A 84 6.05 26.58 -2.61
CA ALA A 84 5.12 25.51 -2.23
C ALA A 84 4.88 25.55 -0.72
N LYS A 85 3.62 25.41 -0.29
CA LYS A 85 3.26 25.36 1.14
C LYS A 85 3.90 24.14 1.79
N THR A 86 4.91 24.38 2.62
CA THR A 86 5.52 23.39 3.50
C THR A 86 4.68 23.28 4.78
N ASP A 87 3.82 22.26 4.86
CA ASP A 87 3.11 21.96 6.10
C ASP A 87 3.93 20.97 6.94
N THR A 88 4.73 21.50 7.87
CA THR A 88 5.37 20.72 8.93
C THR A 88 5.04 21.33 10.29
N PRO A 89 4.30 20.64 11.19
CA PRO A 89 4.21 21.04 12.59
C PRO A 89 5.50 20.62 13.33
N ALA A 90 6.17 21.58 13.94
CA ALA A 90 7.32 21.36 14.81
C ALA A 90 6.86 20.90 16.21
N ALA A 91 7.30 19.72 16.65
CA ALA A 91 7.22 19.30 18.05
C ALA A 91 8.62 19.40 18.69
N LYS A 92 8.68 20.09 19.83
CA LYS A 92 9.89 20.28 20.65
C LYS A 92 10.34 18.97 21.32
N PRO A 93 11.65 18.79 21.54
CA PRO A 93 12.20 17.61 22.20
C PRO A 93 12.09 17.73 23.74
N SER A 94 11.67 16.64 24.40
CA SER A 94 11.89 16.46 25.83
C SER A 94 13.00 15.44 26.05
N ASP A 95 14.02 15.86 26.78
CA ASP A 95 15.06 15.04 27.39
C ASP A 95 14.49 13.86 28.18
N GLN A 96 15.07 12.68 28.01
CA GLN A 96 15.32 11.75 29.12
C GLN A 96 16.37 10.69 28.73
N THR A 97 17.55 10.83 29.35
CA THR A 97 18.42 9.81 29.98
C THR A 97 18.86 8.51 29.27
N ARG A 98 20.18 8.32 29.37
CA ARG A 98 21.12 7.21 29.05
C ARG A 98 20.75 5.80 29.58
N PRO A 99 21.48 4.73 29.18
CA PRO A 99 20.94 3.40 28.90
C PRO A 99 21.15 2.39 30.03
N SER A 100 20.33 1.34 30.04
CA SER A 100 20.56 0.13 30.84
C SER A 100 20.79 -1.09 29.94
N ASP A 101 21.77 -1.88 30.36
CA ASP A 101 22.40 -3.09 29.82
C ASP A 101 21.48 -4.28 29.44
N PRO A 102 22.02 -5.34 28.76
CA PRO A 102 21.27 -6.21 27.87
C PRO A 102 20.40 -7.25 28.59
N ALA A 103 19.16 -7.42 28.10
CA ALA A 103 18.22 -8.40 28.59
C ALA A 103 18.65 -9.84 28.27
N LYS A 104 18.63 -10.68 29.30
CA LYS A 104 18.70 -12.15 29.25
C LYS A 104 17.45 -12.73 28.56
N PRO A 105 17.50 -13.94 27.95
CA PRO A 105 16.38 -14.50 27.20
C PRO A 105 15.23 -14.88 28.12
N SER A 106 14.03 -14.35 27.85
CA SER A 106 12.81 -14.75 28.56
C SER A 106 12.28 -16.06 28.01
N THR A 107 12.10 -17.02 28.89
CA THR A 107 11.41 -18.29 28.67
C THR A 107 10.03 -18.09 28.04
N ARG A 108 9.79 -18.90 27.00
CA ARG A 108 8.56 -19.05 26.24
C ARG A 108 7.35 -19.32 27.16
N PRO A 109 6.27 -18.52 27.14
CA PRO A 109 5.06 -18.86 27.88
C PRO A 109 4.38 -20.03 27.17
N ALA A 110 4.12 -21.11 27.91
CA ALA A 110 3.21 -22.17 27.49
C ALA A 110 1.80 -21.59 27.24
N PRO A 111 1.02 -22.17 26.30
CA PRO A 111 -0.33 -21.70 26.02
C PRO A 111 -1.18 -21.79 27.29
N GLY A 112 -1.65 -20.64 27.77
CA GLY A 112 -2.47 -20.52 28.96
C GLY A 112 -3.81 -21.22 28.78
N THR A 113 -4.00 -22.31 29.50
CA THR A 113 -5.30 -22.92 29.76
C THR A 113 -6.08 -22.04 30.74
N SER A 114 -6.80 -21.03 30.24
CA SER A 114 -7.86 -20.41 31.04
C SER A 114 -9.10 -21.30 30.99
N ALA A 115 -9.29 -22.12 32.03
CA ALA A 115 -10.52 -22.87 32.24
C ALA A 115 -11.70 -21.90 32.45
N LYS A 116 -12.65 -21.89 31.50
CA LYS A 116 -14.04 -21.47 31.71
C LYS A 116 -14.96 -22.63 31.29
N LEU A 117 -15.94 -22.93 32.14
CA LEU A 117 -16.84 -24.07 32.03
C LEU A 117 -17.79 -24.01 30.81
N SER A 118 -17.99 -25.19 30.20
CA SER A 118 -19.20 -25.73 29.54
C SER A 118 -19.51 -25.52 28.05
N SER A 119 -18.73 -24.78 27.27
CA SER A 119 -18.89 -24.79 25.79
C SER A 119 -17.56 -24.65 25.07
N ALA A 120 -17.37 -25.37 23.96
CA ALA A 120 -16.19 -25.26 23.12
C ALA A 120 -15.96 -23.81 22.64
N PRO A 121 -14.70 -23.31 22.59
CA PRO A 121 -14.40 -21.94 22.16
C PRO A 121 -14.90 -21.65 20.75
N ARG A 122 -15.26 -20.38 20.51
CA ARG A 122 -15.82 -19.94 19.22
C ARG A 122 -14.74 -19.33 18.33
N ALA A 123 -14.58 -19.88 17.13
CA ALA A 123 -13.59 -19.43 16.16
C ALA A 123 -14.23 -18.94 14.87
N ALA A 124 -13.69 -17.89 14.27
CA ALA A 124 -14.11 -17.40 12.95
C ALA A 124 -12.91 -17.28 12.03
N VAL A 125 -13.11 -17.60 10.75
CA VAL A 125 -12.13 -17.37 9.68
C VAL A 125 -12.45 -16.03 9.02
N ILE A 126 -11.43 -15.17 8.92
CA ILE A 126 -11.48 -13.91 8.16
C ILE A 126 -10.43 -13.97 7.07
N THR A 127 -10.84 -13.81 5.82
CA THR A 127 -9.94 -13.87 4.68
C THR A 127 -9.24 -12.53 4.44
N LEU A 128 -7.93 -12.59 4.27
CA LEU A 128 -7.09 -11.47 3.88
C LEU A 128 -6.52 -11.76 2.48
N GLY A 129 -7.22 -11.24 1.48
CA GLY A 129 -7.00 -11.54 0.07
C GLY A 129 -7.69 -12.84 -0.40
N GLU A 130 -7.83 -12.98 -1.72
CA GLU A 130 -8.43 -14.16 -2.39
C GLU A 130 -7.51 -14.76 -3.47
N GLY A 131 -6.26 -14.32 -3.56
CA GLY A 131 -5.42 -14.49 -4.75
C GLY A 131 -5.96 -13.76 -5.99
N GLY A 132 -5.25 -13.87 -7.11
CA GLY A 132 -5.68 -13.30 -8.40
C GLY A 132 -5.88 -11.79 -8.33
N ASP A 133 -7.01 -11.28 -8.84
CA ASP A 133 -7.24 -9.83 -8.98
C ASP A 133 -7.77 -9.14 -7.70
N LYS A 134 -7.93 -9.88 -6.59
CA LYS A 134 -8.61 -9.40 -5.36
C LYS A 134 -7.78 -9.58 -4.09
N ASP A 135 -6.47 -9.53 -4.21
CA ASP A 135 -5.56 -9.89 -3.12
C ASP A 135 -4.63 -8.77 -2.65
N MET A 136 -4.51 -7.69 -3.42
CA MET A 136 -3.56 -6.63 -3.14
C MET A 136 -3.78 -5.95 -1.77
N VAL A 137 -2.74 -5.96 -0.94
CA VAL A 137 -2.65 -5.19 0.31
C VAL A 137 -2.73 -3.69 0.02
N GLY A 138 -3.57 -2.99 0.76
CA GLY A 138 -3.90 -1.58 0.53
C GLY A 138 -5.13 -1.38 -0.34
N LEU A 139 -5.59 -2.38 -1.10
CA LEU A 139 -6.82 -2.26 -1.89
C LEU A 139 -7.89 -3.24 -1.44
N TYR A 140 -7.59 -4.53 -1.38
CA TYR A 140 -8.52 -5.59 -1.00
C TYR A 140 -8.30 -6.11 0.42
N MET A 141 -7.13 -5.82 0.99
CA MET A 141 -6.75 -6.08 2.37
C MET A 141 -6.34 -4.74 2.99
N THR A 142 -7.22 -4.17 3.81
CA THR A 142 -7.03 -2.86 4.45
C THR A 142 -7.32 -2.90 5.94
N ALA A 143 -6.67 -2.01 6.69
CA ALA A 143 -6.86 -1.88 8.13
C ALA A 143 -8.30 -1.49 8.49
N ASP A 144 -8.89 -0.59 7.71
CA ASP A 144 -10.29 -0.17 7.87
C ASP A 144 -11.26 -1.35 7.70
N ALA A 145 -11.05 -2.18 6.67
CA ALA A 145 -11.96 -3.29 6.40
C ALA A 145 -11.95 -4.29 7.56
N ILE A 146 -10.78 -4.69 8.06
CA ILE A 146 -10.71 -5.61 9.20
C ILE A 146 -11.20 -4.93 10.49
N GLU A 147 -10.93 -3.64 10.71
CA GLU A 147 -11.45 -2.95 11.90
C GLU A 147 -12.99 -2.95 11.95
N ARG A 148 -13.65 -2.73 10.81
CA ARG A 148 -15.12 -2.80 10.71
C ARG A 148 -15.70 -4.18 11.00
N ALA A 149 -14.90 -5.25 10.94
CA ALA A 149 -15.33 -6.60 11.28
C ALA A 149 -15.40 -6.86 12.79
N ILE A 150 -14.67 -6.09 13.62
CA ILE A 150 -14.57 -6.32 15.07
C ILE A 150 -15.95 -6.36 15.76
N PRO A 151 -16.87 -5.40 15.54
CA PRO A 151 -18.18 -5.43 16.22
C PRO A 151 -19.03 -6.65 15.85
N LEU A 152 -18.87 -7.18 14.63
CA LEU A 152 -19.58 -8.38 14.17
C LEU A 152 -19.03 -9.63 14.85
N LEU A 153 -17.70 -9.73 14.97
CA LEU A 153 -17.03 -10.80 15.72
C LEU A 153 -17.45 -10.80 17.20
N GLU A 154 -17.52 -9.62 17.83
CA GLU A 154 -17.98 -9.46 19.22
C GLU A 154 -19.46 -9.88 19.37
N LYS A 155 -20.32 -9.44 18.44
CA LYS A 155 -21.74 -9.82 18.40
C LYS A 155 -21.92 -11.33 18.30
N GLU A 156 -21.11 -11.99 17.48
CA GLU A 156 -21.12 -13.45 17.31
C GLU A 156 -20.34 -14.20 18.41
N LYS A 157 -19.84 -13.47 19.43
CA LYS A 157 -19.07 -14.00 20.57
C LYS A 157 -17.86 -14.83 20.13
N VAL A 158 -17.16 -14.37 19.09
CA VAL A 158 -15.91 -15.00 18.64
C VAL A 158 -14.83 -14.74 19.67
N GLU A 159 -14.06 -15.78 20.00
CA GLU A 159 -12.90 -15.70 20.91
C GLU A 159 -11.58 -15.86 20.14
N ILE A 160 -11.63 -16.50 18.97
CA ILE A 160 -10.48 -16.84 18.14
C ILE A 160 -10.72 -16.35 16.72
N VAL A 161 -9.82 -15.50 16.21
CA VAL A 161 -9.85 -15.03 14.83
C VAL A 161 -8.71 -15.66 14.07
N VAL A 162 -9.05 -16.44 13.04
CA VAL A 162 -8.10 -17.01 12.08
C VAL A 162 -8.07 -16.11 10.85
N PHE A 163 -6.97 -15.40 10.62
CA PHE A 163 -6.71 -14.73 9.36
C PHE A 163 -6.20 -15.73 8.33
N ARG A 164 -7.04 -16.11 7.36
CA ARG A 164 -6.62 -16.90 6.19
C ARG A 164 -6.02 -15.96 5.16
N ILE A 165 -4.72 -16.06 4.92
CA ILE A 165 -3.99 -15.10 4.08
C ILE A 165 -3.66 -15.73 2.72
N ASN A 166 -4.14 -15.08 1.66
CA ASN A 166 -3.85 -15.43 0.27
C ASN A 166 -3.64 -14.14 -0.54
N SER A 167 -2.40 -13.64 -0.53
CA SER A 167 -2.02 -12.40 -1.17
C SER A 167 -0.56 -12.37 -1.61
N GLY A 168 -0.34 -11.84 -2.82
CA GLY A 168 0.96 -11.51 -3.38
C GLY A 168 1.64 -10.28 -2.77
N GLY A 169 0.94 -9.53 -1.92
CA GLY A 169 1.43 -8.30 -1.30
C GLY A 169 0.74 -7.05 -1.81
N GLY A 170 1.44 -5.91 -1.82
CA GLY A 170 0.83 -4.63 -2.17
C GLY A 170 1.52 -3.46 -1.49
N ALA A 171 0.73 -2.49 -1.04
CA ALA A 171 1.25 -1.18 -0.67
C ALA A 171 1.87 -1.15 0.74
N LEU A 172 3.14 -0.72 0.80
CA LEU A 172 3.88 -0.57 2.06
C LEU A 172 3.19 0.36 3.05
N LEU A 173 2.50 1.40 2.54
CA LEU A 173 1.77 2.39 3.35
C LEU A 173 0.65 1.80 4.22
N GLU A 174 0.15 0.62 3.88
CA GLU A 174 -0.94 -0.03 4.60
C GLU A 174 -0.43 -0.95 5.73
N ILE A 175 0.83 -1.38 5.67
CA ILE A 175 1.42 -2.38 6.57
C ILE A 175 1.37 -1.90 8.03
N GLN A 176 1.80 -0.66 8.29
CA GLN A 176 1.80 -0.12 9.65
C GLN A 176 0.37 -0.05 10.21
N LYS A 177 -0.61 0.39 9.39
CA LYS A 177 -2.01 0.48 9.81
C LYS A 177 -2.59 -0.90 10.12
N LEU A 178 -2.33 -1.88 9.27
CA LEU A 178 -2.77 -3.27 9.49
C LEU A 178 -2.14 -3.85 10.75
N SER A 179 -0.84 -3.66 10.95
CA SER A 179 -0.16 -4.10 12.17
C SER A 179 -0.73 -3.42 13.41
N ASP A 180 -1.04 -2.12 13.35
CA ASP A 180 -1.65 -1.39 14.47
C ASP A 180 -3.04 -1.90 14.80
N VAL A 181 -3.89 -2.17 13.80
CA VAL A 181 -5.23 -2.73 14.05
C VAL A 181 -5.13 -4.14 14.64
N ILE A 182 -4.24 -4.99 14.12
CA ILE A 182 -4.05 -6.35 14.63
C ILE A 182 -3.55 -6.31 16.09
N GLU A 183 -2.50 -5.54 16.35
CA GLU A 183 -1.86 -5.46 17.66
C GLU A 183 -2.73 -4.76 18.70
N LEU A 184 -3.31 -3.61 18.36
CA LEU A 184 -3.96 -2.73 19.34
C LEU A 184 -5.47 -2.96 19.46
N LYS A 185 -6.11 -3.61 18.47
CA LYS A 185 -7.57 -3.78 18.46
C LYS A 185 -8.01 -5.24 18.43
N TYR A 186 -7.32 -6.11 17.68
CA TYR A 186 -7.65 -7.54 17.62
C TYR A 186 -7.08 -8.34 18.79
N LYS A 187 -5.75 -8.33 18.99
CA LYS A 187 -5.10 -9.14 20.03
C LYS A 187 -5.64 -8.90 21.46
N PRO A 188 -6.05 -7.68 21.86
CA PRO A 188 -6.64 -7.48 23.18
C PRO A 188 -8.03 -8.14 23.36
N LYS A 189 -8.70 -8.50 22.26
CA LYS A 189 -10.07 -9.03 22.25
C LYS A 189 -10.15 -10.50 21.86
N PHE A 190 -9.23 -10.96 21.02
CA PHE A 190 -9.25 -12.28 20.40
C PHE A 190 -7.88 -12.94 20.45
N ARG A 191 -7.84 -14.27 20.51
CA ARG A 191 -6.65 -15.02 20.07
C ARG A 191 -6.56 -14.89 18.55
N VAL A 192 -5.47 -14.31 18.05
CA VAL A 192 -5.27 -14.08 16.62
C VAL A 192 -4.31 -15.13 16.07
N VAL A 193 -4.71 -15.78 14.97
CA VAL A 193 -3.94 -16.83 14.30
C VAL A 193 -3.82 -16.50 12.81
N ALA A 194 -2.64 -16.69 12.23
CA ALA A 194 -2.45 -16.59 10.78
C ALA A 194 -2.43 -17.99 10.15
N TRP A 195 -3.25 -18.21 9.13
CA TRP A 195 -3.27 -19.44 8.35
C TRP A 195 -2.90 -19.14 6.89
N ILE A 196 -1.69 -19.52 6.50
CA ILE A 196 -1.01 -19.03 5.31
C ILE A 196 -1.25 -19.95 4.12
N GLU A 197 -2.05 -19.49 3.17
CA GLU A 197 -2.11 -20.04 1.82
C GLU A 197 -1.04 -19.40 0.93
N SER A 198 -0.93 -18.08 0.96
CA SER A 198 0.16 -17.33 0.36
C SER A 198 0.26 -15.96 1.03
N ALA A 199 1.42 -15.64 1.58
CA ALA A 199 1.69 -14.35 2.20
C ALA A 199 3.02 -13.82 1.68
N ILE A 200 2.98 -13.15 0.53
CA ILE A 200 4.16 -12.57 -0.10
C ILE A 200 4.19 -11.06 0.10
N SER A 201 5.38 -10.50 0.22
CA SER A 201 5.62 -9.07 0.31
C SER A 201 4.83 -8.42 1.46
N ALA A 202 4.05 -7.35 1.19
CA ALA A 202 3.27 -6.65 2.20
C ALA A 202 2.29 -7.56 2.97
N ALA A 203 1.86 -8.69 2.40
CA ALA A 203 1.01 -9.65 3.09
C ALA A 203 1.79 -10.43 4.15
N ALA A 204 3.02 -10.89 3.85
CA ALA A 204 3.93 -11.46 4.84
C ALA A 204 4.28 -10.44 5.91
N MET A 205 4.59 -9.20 5.52
CA MET A 205 4.90 -8.13 6.48
C MET A 205 3.73 -7.86 7.43
N THR A 206 2.49 -7.93 6.92
CA THR A 206 1.28 -7.80 7.76
C THR A 206 1.13 -8.99 8.70
N ALA A 207 1.22 -10.22 8.17
CA ALA A 207 1.11 -11.45 8.95
C ALA A 207 2.17 -11.54 10.06
N HIS A 208 3.33 -10.89 9.86
CA HIS A 208 4.46 -10.96 10.78
C HIS A 208 4.19 -10.34 12.16
N CYS A 209 3.15 -9.53 12.33
CA CYS A 209 2.77 -9.07 13.67
C CYS A 209 2.05 -10.15 14.50
N ILE A 210 1.76 -11.32 13.92
CA ILE A 210 1.05 -12.42 14.59
C ILE A 210 2.06 -13.49 15.04
N GLU A 211 1.99 -13.90 16.30
CA GLU A 211 2.89 -14.89 16.91
C GLU A 211 2.59 -16.33 16.46
N GLU A 212 1.33 -16.59 16.15
CA GLU A 212 0.79 -17.92 15.88
C GLU A 212 0.52 -18.09 14.38
N ILE A 213 1.49 -18.68 13.68
CA ILE A 213 1.46 -18.86 12.22
C ILE A 213 1.39 -20.35 11.88
N TYR A 214 0.38 -20.74 11.12
CA TYR A 214 0.24 -22.07 10.51
C TYR A 214 0.26 -21.93 8.99
N PHE A 215 0.79 -22.94 8.31
CA PHE A 215 0.81 -22.97 6.85
C PHE A 215 -0.26 -23.92 6.32
N MET A 216 -0.77 -23.64 5.13
CA MET A 216 -1.35 -24.68 4.28
C MET A 216 -0.23 -25.50 3.62
N PRO A 217 -0.49 -26.72 3.14
CA PRO A 217 0.57 -27.58 2.58
C PRO A 217 1.43 -26.93 1.50
N LYS A 218 0.83 -26.11 0.62
CA LYS A 218 1.53 -25.37 -0.44
C LYS A 218 1.82 -23.90 -0.08
N GLY A 219 1.69 -23.55 1.19
CA GLY A 219 1.83 -22.20 1.69
C GLY A 219 3.22 -21.63 1.46
N ASN A 220 3.28 -20.32 1.19
CA ASN A 220 4.52 -19.56 1.07
C ASN A 220 4.47 -18.26 1.90
N TYR A 221 5.64 -17.83 2.39
CA TYR A 221 5.76 -16.67 3.26
C TYR A 221 7.11 -15.96 3.04
N GLY A 222 7.10 -14.66 2.77
CA GLY A 222 8.32 -13.84 2.68
C GLY A 222 8.37 -13.01 1.40
N ALA A 223 9.55 -12.91 0.78
CA ALA A 223 9.76 -12.08 -0.42
C ALA A 223 9.28 -10.61 -0.22
N CYS A 224 9.72 -10.02 0.89
CA CYS A 224 9.39 -8.68 1.38
C CYS A 224 10.26 -7.56 0.81
N THR A 225 10.82 -7.74 -0.39
CA THR A 225 11.59 -6.68 -1.04
C THR A 225 10.68 -5.52 -1.44
N GLY A 226 11.02 -4.31 -0.99
CA GLY A 226 10.31 -3.09 -1.37
C GLY A 226 10.64 -2.67 -2.80
N TRP A 227 9.61 -2.35 -3.57
CA TRP A 227 9.74 -1.87 -4.96
C TRP A 227 9.02 -0.53 -5.12
N SER A 228 9.56 0.36 -5.96
CA SER A 228 8.97 1.64 -6.33
C SER A 228 8.86 1.78 -7.85
N GLY A 229 7.79 2.43 -8.33
CA GLY A 229 7.61 2.76 -9.74
C GLY A 229 7.70 1.54 -10.66
N GLN A 230 8.59 1.60 -11.66
CA GLN A 230 8.86 0.51 -12.61
C GLN A 230 9.68 -0.64 -12.00
N LEU A 231 9.29 -1.14 -10.83
CA LEU A 231 9.99 -2.22 -10.13
C LEU A 231 11.46 -1.90 -9.84
N VAL A 232 11.74 -0.67 -9.40
CA VAL A 232 13.06 -0.30 -8.88
C VAL A 232 13.10 -0.65 -7.39
N ALA A 233 14.07 -1.46 -6.97
CA ALA A 233 14.22 -1.80 -5.56
C ALA A 233 14.42 -0.54 -4.71
N VAL A 234 13.68 -0.42 -3.62
CA VAL A 234 13.81 0.69 -2.67
C VAL A 234 15.21 0.66 -2.06
N LYS A 235 15.88 1.81 -2.00
CA LYS A 235 17.27 1.96 -1.52
C LYS A 235 17.41 3.15 -0.58
N GLY A 236 18.53 3.17 0.16
CA GLY A 236 18.90 4.29 1.03
C GLY A 236 17.89 4.48 2.16
N ARG A 237 17.58 5.75 2.49
CA ARG A 237 16.75 6.10 3.64
C ARG A 237 15.39 5.38 3.68
N GLN A 238 14.72 5.23 2.54
CA GLN A 238 13.42 4.56 2.48
C GLN A 238 13.53 3.08 2.82
N LEU A 239 14.60 2.41 2.38
CA LEU A 239 14.84 1.01 2.74
C LEU A 239 15.07 0.91 4.25
N GLU A 240 15.89 1.79 4.83
CA GLU A 240 16.12 1.82 6.28
C GLU A 240 14.84 2.07 7.07
N GLU A 241 13.96 2.96 6.60
CA GLU A 241 12.65 3.21 7.21
C GLU A 241 11.77 1.94 7.22
N VAL A 242 11.76 1.18 6.12
CA VAL A 242 10.99 -0.08 6.03
C VAL A 242 11.63 -1.18 6.87
N LEU A 243 12.97 -1.28 6.92
CA LEU A 243 13.68 -2.22 7.79
C LEU A 243 13.38 -1.93 9.26
N TYR A 244 13.46 -0.66 9.67
CA TYR A 244 13.14 -0.24 11.03
C TYR A 244 11.67 -0.47 11.39
N MET A 245 10.74 -0.16 10.48
CA MET A 245 9.32 -0.50 10.64
C MET A 245 9.14 -1.99 10.91
N MET A 246 9.82 -2.83 10.12
CA MET A 246 9.70 -4.28 10.26
C MET A 246 10.39 -4.85 11.48
N GLU A 247 11.45 -4.24 12.00
CA GLU A 247 12.02 -4.61 13.30
C GLU A 247 10.96 -4.46 14.42
N ARG A 248 10.25 -3.34 14.43
CA ARG A 248 9.17 -3.08 15.40
C ARG A 248 7.99 -4.05 15.23
N ILE A 249 7.62 -4.34 14.00
CA ILE A 249 6.54 -5.31 13.70
C ILE A 249 6.95 -6.73 14.09
N SER A 250 8.21 -7.11 13.88
CA SER A 250 8.75 -8.41 14.33
C SER A 250 8.65 -8.55 15.85
N ALA A 251 8.97 -7.49 16.60
CA ALA A 251 8.82 -7.48 18.05
C ALA A 251 7.36 -7.68 18.49
N ARG A 252 6.37 -7.08 17.81
CA ARG A 252 4.94 -7.31 18.05
C ARG A 252 4.54 -8.77 17.84
N GLY A 253 5.08 -9.41 16.81
CA GLY A 253 4.88 -10.84 16.54
C GLY A 253 5.80 -11.78 17.32
N LYS A 254 6.68 -11.25 18.20
CA LYS A 254 7.70 -12.00 18.93
C LYS A 254 8.61 -12.85 18.03
N HIS A 255 8.90 -12.35 16.84
CA HIS A 255 9.84 -12.94 15.88
C HIS A 255 11.19 -12.24 15.99
N ASP A 256 12.29 -12.96 15.75
CA ASP A 256 13.61 -12.33 15.64
C ASP A 256 13.63 -11.46 14.37
N PRO A 257 13.96 -10.15 14.47
CA PRO A 257 13.92 -9.24 13.33
C PRO A 257 14.86 -9.63 12.18
N LYS A 258 15.87 -10.47 12.43
CA LYS A 258 16.76 -11.02 11.39
C LYS A 258 16.01 -11.84 10.34
N ILE A 259 14.92 -12.50 10.74
CA ILE A 259 14.09 -13.28 9.83
C ILE A 259 13.48 -12.36 8.78
N MET A 260 12.79 -11.30 9.21
CA MET A 260 12.16 -10.35 8.30
C MET A 260 13.20 -9.56 7.50
N ARG A 261 14.34 -9.21 8.09
CA ARG A 261 15.45 -8.57 7.37
C ARG A 261 15.88 -9.39 6.16
N SER A 262 16.10 -10.69 6.32
CA SER A 262 16.43 -11.59 5.19
C SER A 262 15.29 -11.80 4.19
N MET A 263 14.05 -11.51 4.57
CA MET A 263 12.93 -11.46 3.62
C MET A 263 12.89 -10.14 2.84
N GLN A 264 13.52 -9.06 3.33
CA GLN A 264 13.50 -7.75 2.66
C GLN A 264 14.72 -7.53 1.76
N ILE A 265 15.89 -7.99 2.20
CA ILE A 265 17.18 -7.85 1.52
C ILE A 265 17.95 -9.17 1.50
N MET A 266 18.96 -9.28 0.64
CA MET A 266 19.75 -10.51 0.42
C MET A 266 20.77 -10.78 1.54
N ASP A 267 20.42 -10.46 2.79
CA ASP A 267 21.27 -10.79 3.92
C ASP A 267 21.14 -12.29 4.24
N PRO A 268 22.25 -13.00 4.48
CA PRO A 268 22.23 -14.40 4.86
C PRO A 268 21.60 -14.59 6.24
N LEU A 269 20.94 -15.73 6.44
CA LEU A 269 20.34 -16.13 7.70
C LEU A 269 20.73 -17.56 8.01
N SER A 270 21.22 -17.79 9.21
CA SER A 270 21.43 -19.13 9.76
C SER A 270 20.86 -19.23 11.17
N CYS A 271 20.69 -20.44 11.66
CA CYS A 271 20.21 -20.67 13.02
C CYS A 271 20.83 -21.90 13.67
N ASN A 272 20.79 -21.90 14.99
CA ASN A 272 20.92 -23.09 15.83
C ASN A 272 19.54 -23.40 16.42
N ILE A 273 19.22 -24.69 16.53
CA ILE A 273 18.01 -25.17 17.18
C ILE A 273 18.47 -26.11 18.29
N ASP A 274 18.13 -25.79 19.53
CA ASP A 274 18.51 -26.61 20.68
C ASP A 274 17.57 -27.81 20.88
N GLU A 275 17.87 -28.62 21.91
CA GLU A 275 17.08 -29.81 22.25
C GLU A 275 15.63 -29.49 22.66
N ASN A 276 15.36 -28.27 23.13
CA ASN A 276 14.02 -27.79 23.50
C ASN A 276 13.25 -27.21 22.30
N GLY A 277 13.92 -27.07 21.16
CA GLY A 277 13.37 -26.47 19.95
C GLY A 277 13.35 -24.94 19.99
N ASP A 278 14.12 -24.31 20.88
CA ASP A 278 14.35 -22.87 20.86
C ASP A 278 15.39 -22.53 19.79
N VAL A 279 15.17 -21.41 19.10
CA VAL A 279 15.95 -21.03 17.92
C VAL A 279 16.78 -19.79 18.19
N GLN A 280 18.09 -19.91 17.98
CA GLN A 280 19.01 -18.78 17.97
C GLN A 280 19.33 -18.39 16.53
N TRP A 281 19.02 -17.15 16.14
CA TRP A 281 19.18 -16.65 14.78
C TRP A 281 20.44 -15.81 14.61
N PHE A 282 21.12 -15.97 13.48
CA PHE A 282 22.32 -15.23 13.11
C PHE A 282 22.18 -14.63 11.70
N GLN A 283 22.59 -13.37 11.55
CA GLN A 283 22.55 -12.65 10.27
C GLN A 283 23.83 -12.92 9.44
N ASN A 284 24.22 -14.18 9.34
CA ASN A 284 25.43 -14.70 8.68
C ASN A 284 25.26 -16.22 8.46
N ASP A 285 26.34 -16.92 8.14
CA ASP A 285 26.39 -18.38 7.94
C ASP A 285 27.00 -19.16 9.12
N SER A 286 27.10 -18.55 10.32
CA SER A 286 27.77 -19.18 11.47
C SER A 286 26.90 -20.19 12.22
N GLY A 287 25.59 -20.21 12.00
CA GLY A 287 24.69 -21.19 12.60
C GLY A 287 24.82 -22.57 11.96
N THR A 288 24.47 -23.62 12.71
CA THR A 288 24.48 -25.02 12.27
C THR A 288 23.62 -25.22 11.02
N PHE A 289 22.51 -24.50 10.91
CA PHE A 289 21.62 -24.57 9.76
C PHE A 289 21.63 -23.28 8.97
N LEU A 290 22.06 -23.34 7.72
CA LEU A 290 21.84 -22.26 6.77
C LEU A 290 20.36 -22.22 6.36
N VAL A 291 19.71 -21.07 6.57
CA VAL A 291 18.29 -20.83 6.28
C VAL A 291 18.13 -20.00 5.01
N ASN A 292 18.97 -18.98 4.85
CA ASN A 292 19.05 -18.14 3.66
C ASN A 292 20.51 -17.86 3.27
N PRO A 293 20.95 -18.13 2.04
CA PRO A 293 22.24 -17.67 1.53
C PRO A 293 22.20 -16.17 1.19
N LYS A 294 23.39 -15.57 1.00
CA LYS A 294 23.63 -14.13 0.80
C LYS A 294 23.22 -13.55 -0.57
N ASP A 295 22.63 -14.36 -1.45
CA ASP A 295 22.33 -14.04 -2.84
C ASP A 295 20.85 -14.21 -3.19
N ARG A 296 20.01 -14.45 -2.18
CA ARG A 296 18.56 -14.59 -2.39
C ARG A 296 17.77 -13.95 -1.26
N ILE A 297 16.53 -13.64 -1.58
CA ILE A 297 15.54 -13.20 -0.60
C ILE A 297 14.90 -14.42 0.05
N LEU A 298 14.81 -14.41 1.38
CA LEU A 298 14.17 -15.49 2.12
C LEU A 298 12.69 -15.58 1.76
N THR A 299 12.28 -16.79 1.39
CA THR A 299 10.87 -17.18 1.30
C THR A 299 10.77 -18.57 1.92
N PHE A 300 9.92 -18.71 2.93
CA PHE A 300 9.58 -20.01 3.49
C PHE A 300 8.47 -20.66 2.67
N ASN A 301 8.55 -21.97 2.55
CA ASN A 301 7.39 -22.82 2.32
C ASN A 301 6.99 -23.51 3.64
N SER A 302 5.89 -24.27 3.63
CA SER A 302 5.39 -24.99 4.82
C SER A 302 6.44 -25.90 5.49
N GLU A 303 7.22 -26.64 4.69
CA GLU A 303 8.26 -27.56 5.17
C GLU A 303 9.43 -26.83 5.85
N THR A 304 9.97 -25.81 5.20
CA THR A 304 11.10 -25.03 5.73
C THR A 304 10.68 -24.17 6.92
N ALA A 305 9.47 -23.61 6.91
CA ALA A 305 8.91 -22.91 8.07
C ALA A 305 8.83 -23.82 9.29
N SER A 306 8.38 -25.07 9.11
CA SER A 306 8.32 -26.07 10.19
C SER A 306 9.72 -26.51 10.65
N LYS A 307 10.60 -26.83 9.69
CA LYS A 307 11.99 -27.25 9.95
C LYS A 307 12.73 -26.25 10.83
N TYR A 308 12.59 -24.96 10.55
CA TYR A 308 13.27 -23.89 11.28
C TYR A 308 12.43 -23.26 12.40
N LYS A 309 11.36 -23.93 12.83
CA LYS A 309 10.45 -23.52 13.92
C LYS A 309 9.87 -22.11 13.76
N PHE A 310 9.74 -21.63 12.52
CA PHE A 310 9.06 -20.38 12.19
C PHE A 310 7.53 -20.56 12.27
N SER A 311 7.01 -21.70 11.84
CA SER A 311 5.58 -22.02 11.95
C SER A 311 5.26 -22.95 13.12
N ARG A 312 3.99 -22.93 13.55
CA ARG A 312 3.42 -23.83 14.57
C ARG A 312 2.89 -25.14 14.00
N GLY A 313 2.85 -25.27 12.67
CA GLY A 313 2.46 -26.48 11.98
C GLY A 313 1.86 -26.21 10.61
N THR A 314 1.37 -27.28 9.99
CA THR A 314 0.76 -27.26 8.66
C THR A 314 -0.61 -27.93 8.73
N ALA A 315 -1.66 -27.21 8.31
CA ALA A 315 -3.04 -27.70 8.28
C ALA A 315 -3.67 -27.41 6.91
N SER A 316 -4.35 -28.41 6.36
CA SER A 316 -5.09 -28.32 5.09
C SER A 316 -6.57 -27.98 5.29
N THR A 317 -7.13 -28.27 6.47
CA THR A 317 -8.51 -27.95 6.84
C THR A 317 -8.60 -27.21 8.17
N ILE A 318 -9.77 -26.63 8.46
CA ILE A 318 -10.03 -25.96 9.74
C ILE A 318 -10.03 -26.94 10.93
N GLU A 319 -10.39 -28.21 10.72
CA GLU A 319 -10.34 -29.24 11.75
C GLU A 319 -8.90 -29.59 12.13
N GLU A 320 -8.02 -29.76 11.12
CA GLU A 320 -6.59 -29.95 11.34
C GLU A 320 -5.98 -28.74 12.05
N LEU A 321 -6.36 -27.53 11.62
CA LEU A 321 -5.92 -26.29 12.24
C LEU A 321 -6.35 -26.23 13.72
N GLY A 322 -7.62 -26.51 14.02
CA GLY A 322 -8.14 -26.52 15.38
C GLY A 322 -7.39 -27.47 16.31
N LYS A 323 -7.05 -28.67 15.81
CA LYS A 323 -6.22 -29.65 16.55
C LYS A 323 -4.82 -29.11 16.81
N LEU A 324 -4.17 -28.53 15.80
CA LEU A 324 -2.82 -27.92 15.95
C LEU A 324 -2.82 -26.70 16.87
N MET A 325 -3.95 -26.01 17.01
CA MET A 325 -4.15 -24.91 17.95
C MET A 325 -4.36 -25.40 19.40
N GLY A 326 -4.46 -26.71 19.61
CA GLY A 326 -4.61 -27.36 20.91
C GLY A 326 -6.05 -27.64 21.32
N TYR A 327 -7.01 -27.58 20.40
CA TYR A 327 -8.42 -27.80 20.71
C TYR A 327 -8.91 -29.17 20.23
N THR A 328 -9.67 -29.85 21.09
CA THR A 328 -10.41 -31.06 20.72
C THR A 328 -11.68 -30.72 19.95
N GLU A 329 -12.30 -29.59 20.29
CA GLU A 329 -13.53 -29.09 19.68
C GLU A 329 -13.46 -27.55 19.59
N LEU A 330 -13.90 -27.01 18.45
CA LEU A 330 -14.11 -25.59 18.21
C LEU A 330 -15.46 -25.39 17.57
N VAL A 331 -16.17 -24.35 17.98
CA VAL A 331 -17.37 -23.90 17.28
C VAL A 331 -16.96 -22.91 16.20
N TRP A 332 -16.91 -23.38 14.95
CA TRP A 332 -16.68 -22.51 13.80
C TRP A 332 -17.94 -21.68 13.51
N VAL A 333 -17.81 -20.37 13.66
CA VAL A 333 -18.92 -19.43 13.53
C VAL A 333 -19.22 -19.17 12.05
N GLY A 334 -20.47 -19.34 11.65
CA GLY A 334 -20.94 -18.94 10.33
C GLY A 334 -21.91 -19.91 9.70
N LYS A 335 -22.17 -19.71 8.41
CA LYS A 335 -22.98 -20.61 7.57
C LYS A 335 -22.08 -21.34 6.60
N GLU A 336 -22.41 -22.60 6.34
CA GLU A 336 -21.77 -23.37 5.26
C GLU A 336 -22.11 -22.76 3.90
N VAL A 337 -21.09 -22.54 3.07
CA VAL A 337 -21.25 -22.01 1.71
C VAL A 337 -20.59 -22.98 0.73
N PRO A 338 -21.30 -23.46 -0.32
CA PRO A 338 -20.73 -24.38 -1.29
C PRO A 338 -19.40 -23.88 -1.89
N GLY A 339 -18.39 -24.73 -1.85
CA GLY A 339 -17.05 -24.42 -2.37
C GLY A 339 -16.15 -23.60 -1.43
N VAL A 340 -16.62 -23.22 -0.24
CA VAL A 340 -15.81 -22.61 0.81
C VAL A 340 -15.46 -23.68 1.86
N PRO A 341 -14.18 -23.89 2.20
CA PRO A 341 -13.76 -24.94 3.14
C PRO A 341 -13.93 -24.54 4.62
N TYR A 342 -14.71 -23.50 4.92
CA TYR A 342 -14.99 -23.02 6.27
C TYR A 342 -16.31 -22.25 6.31
N PRO A 343 -16.98 -22.18 7.48
CA PRO A 343 -18.18 -21.38 7.66
C PRO A 343 -17.92 -19.88 7.44
N ILE A 344 -18.89 -19.21 6.82
CA ILE A 344 -18.88 -17.76 6.60
C ILE A 344 -19.69 -17.06 7.70
N CYS A 345 -18.99 -16.38 8.60
CA CYS A 345 -19.58 -15.51 9.63
C CYS A 345 -19.99 -14.14 9.08
N GLU A 346 -20.72 -13.32 9.85
CA GLU A 346 -21.12 -11.98 9.41
C GLU A 346 -19.90 -11.09 9.08
N ALA A 347 -18.83 -11.21 9.87
CA ALA A 347 -17.58 -10.49 9.68
C ALA A 347 -16.85 -10.87 8.38
N GLU A 348 -16.84 -12.15 8.02
CA GLU A 348 -16.23 -12.63 6.77
C GLU A 348 -17.07 -12.23 5.56
N GLU A 349 -18.40 -12.31 5.66
CA GLU A 349 -19.29 -11.85 4.60
C GLU A 349 -19.07 -10.36 4.31
N LEU A 350 -18.88 -9.53 5.33
CA LEU A 350 -18.49 -8.12 5.18
C LEU A 350 -17.17 -7.98 4.39
N GLN A 351 -16.14 -8.77 4.69
CA GLN A 351 -14.87 -8.71 3.96
C GLN A 351 -15.04 -9.09 2.48
N ARG A 352 -15.78 -10.17 2.20
CA ARG A 352 -16.06 -10.63 0.83
C ARG A 352 -16.81 -9.58 0.03
N GLN A 353 -17.84 -8.98 0.63
CA GLN A 353 -18.59 -7.89 0.01
C GLN A 353 -17.72 -6.65 -0.24
N PHE A 354 -16.87 -6.27 0.72
CA PHE A 354 -15.93 -5.16 0.56
C PHE A 354 -15.00 -5.38 -0.64
N ARG A 355 -14.40 -6.57 -0.76
CA ARG A 355 -13.50 -6.90 -1.89
C ARG A 355 -14.25 -6.94 -3.21
N ALA A 356 -15.40 -7.61 -3.25
CA ALA A 356 -16.23 -7.69 -4.45
C ALA A 356 -16.66 -6.29 -4.93
N LYS A 357 -17.07 -5.42 -4.00
CA LYS A 357 -17.46 -4.04 -4.30
C LYS A 357 -16.26 -3.21 -4.79
N THR A 358 -15.12 -3.30 -4.12
CA THR A 358 -13.88 -2.61 -4.52
C THR A 358 -13.44 -3.04 -5.93
N TYR A 359 -13.54 -4.34 -6.23
CA TYR A 359 -13.19 -4.88 -7.54
C TYR A 359 -14.12 -4.34 -8.62
N MET A 360 -15.44 -4.42 -8.39
CA MET A 360 -16.43 -3.89 -9.33
C MET A 360 -16.29 -2.38 -9.54
N ASP A 361 -16.00 -1.63 -8.47
CA ASP A 361 -15.77 -0.20 -8.57
C ASP A 361 -14.53 0.12 -9.41
N THR A 362 -13.45 -0.64 -9.23
CA THR A 362 -12.22 -0.49 -10.02
C THR A 362 -12.48 -0.75 -11.51
N LEU A 363 -13.23 -1.81 -11.84
CA LEU A 363 -13.59 -2.12 -13.22
C LEU A 363 -14.48 -1.04 -13.87
N ARG A 364 -15.41 -0.47 -13.10
CA ARG A 364 -16.39 0.50 -13.61
C ARG A 364 -15.92 1.95 -13.51
N LEU A 365 -14.75 2.20 -12.94
CA LEU A 365 -14.20 3.55 -12.82
C LEU A 365 -14.14 4.26 -14.18
N ARG A 366 -13.66 3.56 -15.22
CA ARG A 366 -13.59 4.14 -16.56
C ARG A 366 -14.96 4.54 -17.10
N GLU A 367 -15.98 3.70 -16.89
CA GLU A 367 -17.37 4.00 -17.26
C GLU A 367 -17.86 5.27 -16.56
N TYR A 368 -17.61 5.39 -15.25
CA TYR A 368 -18.00 6.58 -14.48
C TYR A 368 -17.26 7.84 -14.96
N TRP A 369 -15.97 7.72 -15.22
CA TRP A 369 -15.13 8.82 -15.67
C TRP A 369 -15.53 9.32 -17.07
N ASP A 370 -15.68 8.40 -18.02
CA ASP A 370 -16.06 8.72 -19.40
C ASP A 370 -17.45 9.36 -19.40
N THR A 371 -18.40 8.82 -18.61
CA THR A 371 -19.73 9.41 -18.44
C THR A 371 -19.66 10.83 -17.89
N TYR A 372 -18.84 11.08 -16.86
CA TYR A 372 -18.64 12.42 -16.31
C TYR A 372 -18.09 13.39 -17.37
N GLN A 373 -16.96 13.05 -18.00
CA GLN A 373 -16.25 13.92 -18.95
C GLN A 373 -17.10 14.22 -20.18
N THR A 374 -17.73 13.20 -20.78
CA THR A 374 -18.59 13.39 -21.95
C THR A 374 -19.77 14.32 -21.63
N ASN A 375 -20.46 14.11 -20.50
CA ASN A 375 -21.63 14.94 -20.19
C ASN A 375 -21.25 16.37 -19.79
N VAL A 376 -20.09 16.59 -19.15
CA VAL A 376 -19.55 17.94 -18.92
C VAL A 376 -19.20 18.63 -20.25
N GLY A 377 -18.54 17.93 -21.17
CA GLY A 377 -18.19 18.45 -22.49
C GLY A 377 -19.43 18.85 -23.30
N VAL A 378 -20.46 18.01 -23.33
CA VAL A 378 -21.73 18.32 -24.02
C VAL A 378 -22.45 19.47 -23.34
N ALA A 379 -22.52 19.51 -22.00
CA ALA A 379 -23.13 20.63 -21.28
C ALA A 379 -22.47 21.98 -21.59
N ARG A 380 -21.16 22.00 -21.89
CA ARG A 380 -20.45 23.21 -22.29
C ARG A 380 -20.80 23.68 -23.72
N SER A 381 -21.15 22.77 -24.62
CA SER A 381 -21.40 23.09 -26.04
C SER A 381 -22.86 23.38 -26.38
N VAL A 382 -23.82 22.89 -25.58
CA VAL A 382 -25.25 23.11 -25.83
C VAL A 382 -25.78 24.44 -25.24
N PRO A 383 -26.89 24.98 -25.79
CA PRO A 383 -27.59 26.13 -25.21
C PRO A 383 -27.95 25.92 -23.74
N PHE A 384 -28.02 27.01 -22.97
CA PHE A 384 -28.22 26.97 -21.52
C PHE A 384 -29.45 26.12 -21.12
N GLU A 385 -30.55 26.27 -21.86
CA GLU A 385 -31.83 25.59 -21.67
C GLU A 385 -31.71 24.06 -21.76
N GLU A 386 -30.70 23.55 -22.48
CA GLU A 386 -30.49 22.12 -22.69
C GLU A 386 -29.46 21.50 -21.75
N ARG A 387 -28.72 22.30 -20.97
CA ARG A 387 -27.60 21.81 -20.14
C ARG A 387 -28.04 20.90 -19.01
N GLY A 388 -29.23 21.13 -18.44
CA GLY A 388 -29.69 20.48 -17.21
C GLY A 388 -29.62 18.95 -17.26
N LYS A 389 -30.05 18.32 -18.36
CA LYS A 389 -30.04 16.85 -18.52
C LYS A 389 -28.62 16.26 -18.51
N PHE A 390 -27.65 16.96 -19.10
CA PHE A 390 -26.26 16.53 -19.14
C PHE A 390 -25.57 16.76 -17.79
N VAL A 391 -25.81 17.92 -17.15
CA VAL A 391 -25.30 18.19 -15.81
C VAL A 391 -25.81 17.15 -14.79
N ALA A 392 -27.08 16.75 -14.87
CA ALA A 392 -27.64 15.72 -13.99
C ALA A 392 -26.93 14.36 -14.17
N ARG A 393 -26.66 13.95 -15.42
CA ARG A 393 -25.92 12.71 -15.71
C ARG A 393 -24.48 12.77 -15.23
N ALA A 394 -23.78 13.88 -15.47
CA ALA A 394 -22.42 14.11 -14.97
C ALA A 394 -22.37 14.04 -13.45
N ARG A 395 -23.34 14.65 -12.76
CA ARG A 395 -23.46 14.59 -11.30
C ARG A 395 -23.65 13.17 -10.79
N GLY A 396 -24.54 12.39 -11.42
CA GLY A 396 -24.73 10.98 -11.07
C GLY A 396 -23.46 10.14 -11.21
N ALA A 397 -22.66 10.41 -12.24
CA ALA A 397 -21.36 9.76 -12.43
C ALA A 397 -20.31 10.19 -11.39
N LEU A 398 -20.26 11.48 -11.04
CA LEU A 398 -19.41 11.98 -9.95
C LEU A 398 -19.81 11.38 -8.61
N ASP A 399 -21.10 11.21 -8.34
CA ASP A 399 -21.59 10.55 -7.12
C ASP A 399 -21.23 9.06 -7.08
N ASN A 400 -21.14 8.37 -8.22
CA ASN A 400 -20.59 7.01 -8.27
C ASN A 400 -19.11 7.00 -7.86
N ILE A 401 -18.30 7.92 -8.40
CA ILE A 401 -16.87 8.07 -8.06
C ILE A 401 -16.71 8.37 -6.55
N LYS A 402 -17.52 9.28 -6.00
CA LYS A 402 -17.53 9.59 -4.56
C LYS A 402 -17.88 8.37 -3.72
N ARG A 403 -18.93 7.62 -4.10
CA ARG A 403 -19.33 6.39 -3.37
C ARG A 403 -18.26 5.32 -3.41
N MET A 404 -17.56 5.18 -4.53
CA MET A 404 -16.43 4.27 -4.66
C MET A 404 -15.33 4.61 -3.66
N VAL A 405 -14.84 5.85 -3.64
CA VAL A 405 -13.78 6.26 -2.70
C VAL A 405 -14.27 6.23 -1.25
N LYS A 406 -15.55 6.53 -1.00
CA LYS A 406 -16.13 6.37 0.34
C LYS A 406 -16.13 4.90 0.81
N ASN A 407 -16.38 3.95 -0.10
CA ASN A 407 -16.34 2.52 0.21
C ASN A 407 -14.91 2.05 0.52
N ASN A 408 -13.93 2.58 -0.21
CA ASN A 408 -12.52 2.29 -0.02
C ASN A 408 -11.67 3.56 -0.24
N PRO A 409 -11.28 4.27 0.83
CA PRO A 409 -10.54 5.53 0.72
C PRO A 409 -9.22 5.41 -0.03
N ASN A 410 -8.59 4.22 -0.01
CA ASN A 410 -7.34 3.98 -0.71
C ASN A 410 -7.51 4.06 -2.25
N LEU A 411 -8.72 3.96 -2.79
CA LEU A 411 -8.99 4.20 -4.21
C LEU A 411 -8.67 5.64 -4.64
N ALA A 412 -8.75 6.63 -3.73
CA ALA A 412 -8.27 7.99 -4.03
C ALA A 412 -6.79 7.97 -4.47
N LEU A 413 -5.96 7.23 -3.73
CA LEU A 413 -4.55 7.11 -4.04
C LEU A 413 -4.31 6.24 -5.27
N PHE A 414 -4.88 5.03 -5.30
CA PHE A 414 -4.54 4.07 -6.36
C PHE A 414 -5.14 4.41 -7.72
N GLN A 415 -6.28 5.10 -7.76
CA GLN A 415 -6.96 5.40 -9.03
C GLN A 415 -6.79 6.86 -9.46
N PHE A 416 -6.65 7.79 -8.51
CA PHE A 416 -6.53 9.22 -8.82
C PHE A 416 -5.17 9.81 -8.47
N ASN A 417 -4.27 9.03 -7.85
CA ASN A 417 -2.98 9.52 -7.35
C ASN A 417 -3.14 10.71 -6.39
N MET A 418 -4.21 10.69 -5.59
CA MET A 418 -4.57 11.74 -4.64
C MET A 418 -4.61 11.19 -3.22
N LEU A 419 -4.15 11.96 -2.24
CA LEU A 419 -4.56 11.70 -0.87
C LEU A 419 -6.05 11.98 -0.69
N GLU A 420 -6.62 11.45 0.38
CA GLU A 420 -8.05 11.59 0.66
C GLU A 420 -8.51 13.07 0.68
N GLU A 421 -7.75 13.97 1.32
CA GLU A 421 -8.09 15.40 1.36
C GLU A 421 -8.01 16.07 -0.01
N GLN A 422 -7.01 15.72 -0.82
CA GLN A 422 -6.89 16.24 -2.18
C GLN A 422 -8.04 15.73 -3.08
N PHE A 423 -8.48 14.50 -2.85
CA PHE A 423 -9.63 13.96 -3.54
C PHE A 423 -10.93 14.69 -3.14
N LYS A 424 -11.08 15.07 -1.86
CA LYS A 424 -12.21 15.89 -1.40
C LYS A 424 -12.21 17.26 -2.10
N GLU A 425 -11.08 17.95 -2.12
CA GLU A 425 -10.92 19.22 -2.84
C GLU A 425 -11.24 19.07 -4.34
N TRP A 426 -10.71 18.02 -4.97
CA TRP A 426 -10.99 17.72 -6.37
C TRP A 426 -12.49 17.52 -6.64
N VAL A 427 -13.19 16.78 -5.77
CA VAL A 427 -14.65 16.60 -5.85
C VAL A 427 -15.38 17.94 -5.73
N GLU A 428 -15.00 18.80 -4.79
CA GLU A 428 -15.63 20.10 -4.59
C GLU A 428 -15.49 21.00 -5.82
N GLU A 429 -14.30 21.02 -6.45
CA GLU A 429 -14.07 21.73 -7.70
C GLU A 429 -14.97 21.22 -8.83
N ARG A 430 -15.11 19.89 -8.96
CA ARG A 430 -16.00 19.30 -9.97
C ARG A 430 -17.46 19.64 -9.70
N GLU A 431 -17.89 19.65 -8.45
CA GLU A 431 -19.25 20.04 -8.09
C GLU A 431 -19.52 21.53 -8.34
N GLU A 432 -18.54 22.40 -8.11
CA GLU A 432 -18.62 23.83 -8.44
C GLU A 432 -18.64 24.06 -9.95
N GLU A 433 -17.84 23.31 -10.72
CA GLU A 433 -17.90 23.31 -12.18
C GLU A 433 -19.33 22.97 -12.68
N LEU A 434 -19.92 21.90 -12.16
CA LEU A 434 -21.30 21.52 -12.50
C LEU A 434 -22.32 22.59 -12.10
N ARG A 435 -22.13 23.28 -10.96
CA ARG A 435 -22.97 24.41 -10.54
C ARG A 435 -22.87 25.57 -11.51
N ARG A 436 -21.66 25.95 -11.94
CA ARG A 436 -21.44 27.04 -12.91
C ARG A 436 -22.13 26.78 -14.25
N LEU A 437 -22.14 25.53 -14.72
CA LEU A 437 -22.84 25.18 -15.97
C LEU A 437 -24.36 25.42 -15.91
N THR A 438 -24.94 25.47 -14.71
CA THR A 438 -26.38 25.70 -14.47
C THR A 438 -26.72 27.12 -13.99
N ARG A 439 -25.73 27.98 -13.74
CA ARG A 439 -25.96 29.39 -13.41
C ARG A 439 -25.99 30.21 -14.69
N ARG A 440 -26.97 31.10 -14.82
CA ARG A 440 -27.05 32.07 -15.92
C ARG A 440 -26.07 33.21 -15.71
#